data_AF-A0A7J9CJ98-F1
#
_entry.id   AF-A0A7J9CJ98-F1
#
_cell.length_a   1.000
_cell.length_b   1.000
_cell.length_c   1.000
_cell.angle_alpha   90.00
_cell.angle_beta   90.00
_cell.angle_gamma   90.00
#
_symmetry.space_group_name_H-M   'P 1'
#
loop_
_entity.id
_entity.type
_entity.pdbx_description
1 polymer ?
#
loop_
_entity_poly.entity_id
_entity_poly.type
_entity_poly.pdbx_seq_one_letter_code
_entity_poly.pdbx_strand_id
1 'polypeptide(L)'
;MKKLRWAIDGELWELDASTPRTLEGAARAVPGKALPLGLSRGTKLFRPNQIDFMQRFMAAPFLPSYTHHLGVTIQRVLSIPVSENWSALLLGQFNLRKFLSSLTENGGRDGVRKRDLKSIGKLFLDKSLYALGFSSEVLLTPDDTLLLSSDSYYAHNSSSIPRKKAVFHHKFPHHNLTVDAAWPALFVDKETGTYWDVPFSMAIDLASLPLDSGLSYHLCLHHNHGSPKQFQGDPIAQVPASLFPGVSAKCAFSYEKNVDIWRSKAQKLKMVQPYDVFLSNPHVSASGTIGAALSANFGESSVRLVEDAKDIKQLSYHNPTLKSTLLGDIFASMSFTAQHGNFQRLVSDLTRFHVRMDFPSGSKFLSGATLLVQDLLNSHQPSPEAVKMICPTTSLSLQQQVCLLK
;
A
#
# COMPACT_ATOMS: atom_id res chain seq x y z
N MET A 1 -13.84 -0.11 -14.03
CA MET A 1 -13.48 -1.16 -13.05
C MET A 1 -11.99 -1.54 -13.03
N LYS A 2 -11.20 -1.30 -14.09
CA LYS A 2 -9.81 -1.78 -14.20
C LYS A 2 -8.80 -1.30 -13.14
N LYS A 3 -8.98 -0.12 -12.54
CA LYS A 3 -7.99 0.49 -11.62
C LYS A 3 -8.23 0.18 -10.14
N LEU A 4 -9.44 -0.24 -9.77
CA LEU A 4 -9.83 -0.59 -8.39
C LEU A 4 -9.74 -2.09 -8.11
N ARG A 5 -9.66 -2.95 -9.15
CA ARG A 5 -9.55 -4.40 -8.98
C ARG A 5 -8.26 -4.78 -8.23
N TRP A 6 -7.14 -4.14 -8.56
CA TRP A 6 -5.86 -4.31 -7.85
C TRP A 6 -5.90 -3.95 -6.35
N ALA A 7 -6.67 -2.93 -5.96
CA ALA A 7 -6.83 -2.57 -4.54
C ALA A 7 -7.65 -3.61 -3.76
N ILE A 8 -8.52 -4.34 -4.46
CA ILE A 8 -9.30 -5.45 -3.91
C ILE A 8 -8.45 -6.73 -3.85
N ASP A 9 -7.50 -6.88 -4.77
CA ASP A 9 -6.56 -8.01 -4.83
C ASP A 9 -5.42 -7.93 -3.80
N GLY A 10 -5.29 -6.82 -3.07
CA GLY A 10 -4.14 -6.41 -2.23
C GLY A 10 -3.65 -7.31 -1.10
N GLU A 11 -4.31 -8.44 -0.82
CA GLU A 11 -3.73 -9.47 0.07
C GLU A 11 -2.71 -10.36 -0.67
N LEU A 12 -2.89 -10.56 -1.98
CA LEU A 12 -2.02 -11.41 -2.79
C LEU A 12 -0.80 -10.66 -3.35
N TRP A 13 -0.87 -9.33 -3.36
CA TRP A 13 0.12 -8.44 -3.96
C TRP A 13 0.60 -7.42 -2.92
N GLU A 14 1.90 -7.14 -2.88
CA GLU A 14 2.45 -6.11 -1.99
C GLU A 14 2.06 -4.73 -2.50
N LEU A 15 0.91 -4.22 -2.06
CA LEU A 15 0.57 -2.80 -2.21
C LEU A 15 1.27 -1.98 -1.12
N ASP A 16 1.70 -0.77 -1.48
CA ASP A 16 2.11 0.23 -0.48
C ASP A 16 0.99 0.39 0.57
N ALA A 17 1.32 0.17 1.83
CA ALA A 17 0.46 0.40 2.97
C ALA A 17 0.40 1.89 3.28
N SER A 18 -0.82 2.40 3.54
CA SER A 18 -0.97 3.76 4.06
C SER A 18 -0.37 3.86 5.44
N THR A 19 0.51 4.83 5.67
CA THR A 19 1.13 5.05 6.97
C THR A 19 1.08 6.52 7.37
N PRO A 20 0.83 6.84 8.65
CA PRO A 20 0.98 8.19 9.17
C PRO A 20 2.44 8.58 9.44
N ARG A 21 3.41 7.69 9.22
CA ARG A 21 4.83 7.89 9.56
C ARG A 21 5.60 8.74 8.54
N THR A 22 5.08 8.87 7.33
CA THR A 22 5.68 9.65 6.22
C THR A 22 4.73 10.72 5.72
N LEU A 23 5.25 11.76 5.06
CA LEU A 23 4.47 12.89 4.56
C LEU A 23 3.68 12.46 3.32
N GLU A 24 4.31 11.68 2.44
CA GLU A 24 3.66 10.96 1.33
C GLU A 24 2.57 10.00 1.81
N GLY A 25 2.62 9.58 3.08
CA GLY A 25 1.59 8.76 3.70
C GLY A 25 1.63 7.29 3.30
N ALA A 26 2.78 6.80 2.82
CA ALA A 26 2.96 5.45 2.28
C ALA A 26 4.23 4.77 2.83
N ALA A 27 4.16 3.45 2.99
CA ALA A 27 5.27 2.54 3.26
C ALA A 27 5.07 1.25 2.45
N ARG A 28 6.15 0.64 1.97
CA ARG A 28 6.08 -0.67 1.33
C ARG A 28 5.76 -1.74 2.36
N ALA A 29 4.92 -2.72 2.04
CA ALA A 29 4.80 -3.88 2.91
C ALA A 29 6.10 -4.70 2.87
N VAL A 30 6.54 -5.24 4.01
CA VAL A 30 7.61 -6.25 3.99
C VAL A 30 7.10 -7.47 3.21
N PRO A 31 7.90 -8.00 2.26
CA PRO A 31 7.57 -9.24 1.59
C PRO A 31 7.33 -10.38 2.59
N GLY A 32 6.10 -10.90 2.60
CA GLY A 32 5.63 -11.94 3.53
C GLY A 32 5.71 -13.37 2.98
N LYS A 33 4.96 -14.29 3.62
CA LYS A 33 4.97 -15.75 3.35
C LYS A 33 4.35 -16.17 1.99
N ALA A 34 3.44 -15.38 1.42
CA ALA A 34 2.93 -15.60 0.06
C ALA A 34 3.89 -14.96 -0.94
N LEU A 35 4.10 -15.61 -2.10
CA LEU A 35 5.03 -15.16 -3.16
C LEU A 35 4.66 -13.76 -3.64
N PRO A 36 5.33 -12.72 -3.14
CA PRO A 36 4.64 -11.47 -3.04
C PRO A 36 5.06 -10.59 -4.20
N LEU A 37 4.14 -10.27 -5.07
CA LEU A 37 4.47 -9.54 -6.29
C LEU A 37 4.37 -8.04 -5.99
N GLY A 38 5.44 -7.32 -6.30
CA GLY A 38 5.54 -5.91 -6.00
C GLY A 38 4.49 -5.14 -6.78
N LEU A 39 3.53 -4.54 -6.09
CA LEU A 39 2.65 -3.55 -6.67
C LEU A 39 2.89 -2.24 -5.93
N SER A 40 3.60 -1.31 -6.56
CA SER A 40 3.40 0.08 -6.16
C SER A 40 1.90 0.38 -6.30
N ARG A 41 1.31 0.99 -5.26
CA ARG A 41 -0.09 1.42 -5.24
C ARG A 41 -0.58 1.84 -6.62
N GLY A 42 -1.83 1.52 -6.98
CA GLY A 42 -2.46 2.12 -8.16
C GLY A 42 -2.19 3.62 -8.17
N THR A 43 -1.39 4.07 -9.13
CA THR A 43 -0.50 5.24 -9.16
C THR A 43 -1.19 6.62 -9.07
N LYS A 44 -2.35 6.74 -8.43
CA LYS A 44 -3.27 7.84 -8.68
C LYS A 44 -3.64 8.74 -7.51
N LEU A 45 -3.26 8.44 -6.27
CA LEU A 45 -3.72 9.24 -5.13
C LEU A 45 -2.64 9.54 -4.09
N PHE A 46 -1.51 10.11 -4.51
CA PHE A 46 -0.51 10.69 -3.60
C PHE A 46 -1.17 11.54 -2.52
N ARG A 47 -0.65 11.48 -1.28
CA ARG A 47 -1.19 12.27 -0.16
C ARG A 47 -1.28 13.76 -0.50
N PRO A 48 -0.28 14.39 -1.15
CA PRO A 48 -0.42 15.74 -1.68
C PRO A 48 -1.62 15.92 -2.61
N ASN A 49 -1.84 15.03 -3.58
CA ASN A 49 -2.99 15.10 -4.51
C ASN A 49 -4.33 14.95 -3.77
N GLN A 50 -4.39 14.11 -2.75
CA GLN A 50 -5.59 13.97 -1.90
C GLN A 50 -5.88 15.26 -1.13
N ILE A 51 -4.85 15.90 -0.57
CA ILE A 51 -4.99 17.14 0.18
C ILE A 51 -5.37 18.29 -0.74
N ASP A 52 -4.71 18.41 -1.90
CA ASP A 52 -5.05 19.42 -2.92
C ASP A 52 -6.52 19.27 -3.38
N PHE A 53 -6.97 18.03 -3.60
CA PHE A 53 -8.38 17.76 -3.88
C PHE A 53 -9.30 18.24 -2.74
N MET A 54 -9.01 17.90 -1.48
CA MET A 54 -9.82 18.38 -0.35
C MET A 54 -9.82 19.90 -0.22
N GLN A 55 -8.69 20.56 -0.45
CA GLN A 55 -8.59 22.02 -0.37
C GLN A 55 -9.41 22.72 -1.46
N ARG A 56 -9.35 22.22 -2.69
CA ARG A 56 -10.07 22.81 -3.84
C ARG A 56 -11.56 22.49 -3.82
N PHE A 57 -11.92 21.25 -3.51
CA PHE A 57 -13.29 20.77 -3.67
C PHE A 57 -14.11 20.81 -2.38
N MET A 58 -13.48 20.67 -1.21
CA MET A 58 -14.16 20.69 0.10
C MET A 58 -14.00 22.02 0.84
N ALA A 59 -13.38 23.04 0.22
CA ALA A 59 -13.12 24.35 0.82
C ALA A 59 -12.42 24.29 2.19
N ALA A 60 -11.63 23.24 2.43
CA ALA A 60 -10.89 23.02 3.68
C ALA A 60 -9.42 23.42 3.48
N PRO A 61 -9.02 24.68 3.72
CA PRO A 61 -7.66 25.16 3.42
C PRO A 61 -6.57 24.46 4.23
N PHE A 62 -6.94 23.95 5.40
CA PHE A 62 -6.08 23.23 6.31
C PHE A 62 -6.73 21.90 6.67
N LEU A 63 -5.97 20.81 6.59
CA LEU A 63 -6.46 19.50 6.97
C LEU A 63 -5.82 19.06 8.27
N PRO A 64 -6.62 18.86 9.34
CA PRO A 64 -6.10 18.23 10.54
C PRO A 64 -5.80 16.75 10.25
N SER A 65 -4.66 16.29 10.75
CA SER A 65 -4.30 14.88 10.80
C SER A 65 -3.84 14.54 12.22
N TYR A 66 -4.13 13.33 12.66
CA TYR A 66 -3.73 12.85 13.99
C TYR A 66 -2.86 11.61 13.85
N THR A 67 -1.77 11.57 14.60
CA THR A 67 -0.92 10.39 14.72
C THR A 67 -0.52 10.19 16.18
N HIS A 68 -0.41 8.95 16.63
CA HIS A 68 -0.03 8.66 18.02
C HIS A 68 1.32 9.29 18.42
N HIS A 69 2.25 9.40 17.46
CA HIS A 69 3.62 9.88 17.68
C HIS A 69 3.74 11.41 17.58
N LEU A 70 3.06 12.07 16.62
CA LEU A 70 3.13 13.53 16.43
C LEU A 70 1.98 14.28 17.09
N GLY A 71 0.90 13.59 17.47
CA GLY A 71 -0.34 14.19 17.96
C GLY A 71 -1.15 14.81 16.82
N VAL A 72 -1.81 15.95 17.11
CA VAL A 72 -2.56 16.72 16.13
C VAL A 72 -1.61 17.57 15.29
N THR A 73 -1.67 17.40 13.98
CA THR A 73 -0.90 18.14 12.99
C THR A 73 -1.83 18.77 11.97
N ILE A 74 -1.41 19.90 11.39
CA ILE A 74 -2.17 20.64 10.39
C ILE A 74 -1.40 20.58 9.08
N GLN A 75 -2.03 20.09 8.02
CA GLN A 75 -1.44 19.95 6.69
C GLN A 75 -2.03 20.96 5.71
N ARG A 76 -1.19 21.48 4.81
CA ARG A 76 -1.58 22.35 3.70
C ARG A 76 -0.73 22.04 2.48
N VAL A 77 -1.38 21.87 1.33
CA VAL A 77 -0.70 21.81 0.03
C VAL A 77 -0.77 23.17 -0.66
N LEU A 78 0.30 23.50 -1.38
CA LEU A 78 0.38 24.59 -2.33
C LEU A 78 0.67 23.98 -3.71
N SER A 79 -0.22 24.20 -4.66
CA SER A 79 0.00 23.76 -6.04
C SER A 79 0.69 24.85 -6.84
N ILE A 80 1.77 24.46 -7.51
CA ILE A 80 2.59 25.32 -8.35
C ILE A 80 2.46 24.78 -9.78
N PRO A 81 1.65 25.42 -10.64
CA PRO A 81 1.62 25.08 -12.05
C PRO A 81 2.94 25.52 -12.68
N VAL A 82 3.69 24.59 -13.28
CA VAL A 82 4.97 24.91 -13.92
C VAL A 82 4.83 25.00 -15.43
N SER A 83 4.14 24.04 -16.05
CA SER A 83 3.73 24.07 -17.45
C SER A 83 2.50 23.18 -17.67
N GLU A 84 1.97 23.11 -18.90
CA GLU A 84 0.82 22.26 -19.22
C GLU A 84 1.05 20.77 -18.89
N ASN A 85 2.28 20.29 -19.05
CA ASN A 85 2.68 18.90 -18.82
C ASN A 85 3.41 18.69 -17.49
N TRP A 86 3.55 19.72 -16.66
CA TRP A 86 4.31 19.65 -15.42
C TRP A 86 3.60 20.39 -14.29
N SER A 87 3.27 19.64 -13.24
CA SER A 87 2.74 20.19 -11.99
C SER A 87 3.65 19.87 -10.82
N ALA A 88 3.74 20.80 -9.87
CA ALA A 88 4.44 20.60 -8.62
C ALA A 88 3.50 20.92 -7.44
N LEU A 89 3.66 20.18 -6.35
CA LEU A 89 2.92 20.37 -5.11
C LEU A 89 3.91 20.45 -3.95
N LEU A 90 3.76 21.49 -3.14
CA LEU A 90 4.48 21.67 -1.89
C LEU A 90 3.55 21.40 -0.71
N LEU A 91 3.81 20.33 0.03
CA LEU A 91 3.10 19.96 1.24
C LEU A 91 3.83 20.51 2.47
N GLY A 92 3.14 21.36 3.24
CA GLY A 92 3.57 21.78 4.56
C GLY A 92 2.76 21.09 5.64
N GLN A 93 3.43 20.61 6.69
CA GLN A 93 2.80 20.09 7.90
C GLN A 93 3.32 20.85 9.13
N PHE A 94 2.40 21.24 10.00
CA PHE A 94 2.66 21.94 11.25
C PHE A 94 2.26 21.06 12.45
N ASN A 95 3.14 20.89 13.42
CA ASN A 95 2.85 20.12 14.64
C ASN A 95 2.25 21.02 15.73
N LEU A 96 0.91 20.97 15.84
CA LEU A 96 0.16 21.77 16.81
C LEU A 96 0.42 21.30 18.25
N ARG A 97 0.54 19.98 18.49
CA ARG A 97 0.82 19.44 19.83
C ARG A 97 2.15 19.95 20.37
N LYS A 98 3.20 19.90 19.55
CA LYS A 98 4.55 20.34 19.95
C LYS A 98 4.61 21.86 20.15
N PHE A 99 3.87 22.61 19.35
CA PHE A 99 3.72 24.05 19.55
C PHE A 99 2.99 24.39 20.87
N LEU A 100 1.90 23.68 21.18
CA LEU A 100 1.19 23.87 22.45
C LEU A 100 2.02 23.42 23.64
N SER A 101 2.81 22.35 23.52
CA SER A 101 3.68 21.90 24.59
C SER A 101 4.81 22.90 24.86
N SER A 102 5.46 23.42 23.82
CA SER A 102 6.50 24.47 23.97
C SER A 102 5.92 25.79 24.49
N LEU A 103 4.63 26.04 24.24
CA LEU A 103 3.89 27.09 24.90
C LEU A 103 3.71 26.77 26.39
N THR A 104 3.25 25.60 26.80
CA THR A 104 3.02 25.29 28.22
C THR A 104 4.32 25.15 29.04
N GLU A 105 5.39 24.63 28.45
CA GLU A 105 6.65 24.31 29.15
C GLU A 105 7.44 25.57 29.55
N ASN A 106 7.35 26.63 28.74
CA ASN A 106 8.03 27.90 29.01
C ASN A 106 7.26 28.86 29.92
N GLY A 107 6.14 28.44 30.51
CA GLY A 107 5.42 29.25 31.48
C GLY A 107 4.67 28.38 32.47
N GLY A 108 5.20 28.28 33.69
CA GLY A 108 4.50 27.71 34.83
C GLY A 108 3.11 28.35 35.02
N ARG A 109 2.25 27.70 35.82
CA ARG A 109 0.80 27.91 35.94
C ARG A 109 0.27 29.36 36.03
N ASP A 110 1.11 30.38 36.28
CA ASP A 110 0.76 31.81 36.28
C ASP A 110 1.16 32.62 35.02
N GLY A 111 1.90 32.03 34.07
CA GLY A 111 2.57 32.74 32.96
C GLY A 111 1.79 32.85 31.64
N VAL A 112 0.51 32.50 31.60
CA VAL A 112 -0.30 32.51 30.35
C VAL A 112 -0.76 33.91 29.95
N ARG A 113 -0.78 34.89 30.88
CA ARG A 113 -1.43 36.19 30.64
C ARG A 113 -0.55 37.33 30.08
N LYS A 114 0.77 37.19 29.99
CA LYS A 114 1.66 38.22 29.38
C LYS A 114 2.86 37.62 28.68
N ARG A 115 2.65 36.98 27.52
CA ARG A 115 3.75 36.64 26.63
C ARG A 115 3.81 37.64 25.49
N ASP A 116 4.98 38.23 25.32
CA ASP A 116 5.29 39.15 24.23
C ASP A 116 5.14 38.42 22.88
N LEU A 117 4.50 39.04 21.90
CA LEU A 117 4.37 38.54 20.52
C LEU A 117 5.74 38.17 19.93
N LYS A 118 6.82 38.84 20.36
CA LYS A 118 8.20 38.50 19.97
C LYS A 118 8.64 37.11 20.45
N SER A 119 8.20 36.68 21.63
CA SER A 119 8.55 35.35 22.17
C SER A 119 7.80 34.24 21.43
N ILE A 120 6.54 34.48 21.08
CA ILE A 120 5.74 33.57 20.23
C ILE A 120 6.33 33.50 18.82
N GLY A 121 6.74 34.64 18.24
CA GLY A 121 7.41 34.68 16.94
C GLY A 121 8.70 33.86 16.89
N LYS A 122 9.49 33.84 17.98
CA LYS A 122 10.68 32.97 18.09
C LYS A 122 10.34 31.48 18.08
N LEU A 123 9.20 31.08 18.65
CA LEU A 123 8.74 29.68 18.61
C LEU A 123 8.38 29.25 17.19
N PHE A 124 7.78 30.13 16.38
CA PHE A 124 7.49 29.83 14.97
C PHE A 124 8.74 29.64 14.10
N LEU A 125 9.92 30.07 14.55
CA LEU A 125 11.19 29.83 13.87
C LEU A 125 11.79 28.45 14.16
N ASP A 126 11.23 27.70 15.12
CA ASP A 126 11.67 26.35 15.41
C ASP A 126 11.33 25.41 14.25
N LYS A 127 12.36 25.01 13.51
CA LYS A 127 12.26 24.08 12.38
C LYS A 127 11.59 22.77 12.78
N SER A 128 11.73 22.36 14.04
CA SER A 128 11.21 21.09 14.53
C SER A 128 9.68 21.04 14.64
N LEU A 129 8.99 22.17 14.42
CA LEU A 129 7.53 22.24 14.30
C LEU A 129 7.03 21.89 12.90
N TYR A 130 7.91 21.89 11.89
CA TYR A 130 7.53 21.77 10.49
C TYR A 130 8.02 20.46 9.87
N ALA A 131 7.25 19.98 8.90
CA ALA A 131 7.71 18.99 7.94
C ALA A 131 7.30 19.47 6.55
N LEU A 132 8.19 19.28 5.57
CA LEU A 132 8.03 19.78 4.21
C LEU A 132 8.17 18.62 3.22
N GLY A 133 7.20 18.47 2.35
CA GLY A 133 7.20 17.50 1.25
C GLY A 133 7.08 18.23 -0.08
N PHE A 134 7.87 17.81 -1.05
CA PHE A 134 7.80 18.27 -2.42
C PHE A 134 7.38 17.09 -3.31
N SER A 135 6.45 17.32 -4.21
CA SER A 135 6.09 16.32 -5.23
C SER A 135 5.95 16.99 -6.58
N SER A 136 6.43 16.33 -7.62
CA SER A 136 6.46 16.83 -8.98
C SER A 136 5.97 15.73 -9.90
N GLU A 137 4.99 16.03 -10.73
CA GLU A 137 4.43 15.14 -11.74
C GLU A 137 4.67 15.74 -13.12
N VAL A 138 5.41 15.02 -13.96
CA VAL A 138 5.80 15.41 -15.32
C VAL A 138 5.25 14.38 -16.31
N LEU A 139 4.43 14.84 -17.24
CA LEU A 139 3.96 14.08 -18.39
C LEU A 139 4.98 14.23 -19.52
N LEU A 140 5.79 13.20 -19.76
CA LEU A 140 6.83 13.24 -20.81
C LEU A 140 6.21 13.00 -22.19
N THR A 141 5.27 12.06 -22.25
CA THR A 141 4.44 11.74 -23.41
C THR A 141 3.01 11.43 -22.90
N PRO A 142 2.00 11.28 -23.78
CA PRO A 142 0.65 10.87 -23.34
C PRO A 142 0.62 9.54 -22.56
N ASP A 143 1.62 8.68 -22.79
CA ASP A 143 1.75 7.36 -22.18
C ASP A 143 2.79 7.31 -21.05
N ASP A 144 3.70 8.28 -20.99
CA ASP A 144 4.80 8.37 -20.02
C ASP A 144 4.53 9.41 -18.93
N THR A 145 4.54 8.96 -17.68
CA THR A 145 4.42 9.83 -16.51
C THR A 145 5.58 9.60 -15.56
N LEU A 146 6.29 10.68 -15.20
CA LEU A 146 7.36 10.67 -14.21
C LEU A 146 6.89 11.44 -12.96
N LEU A 147 6.97 10.77 -11.82
CA LEU A 147 6.68 11.37 -10.53
C LEU A 147 7.91 11.36 -9.64
N LEU A 148 8.23 12.51 -9.06
CA LEU A 148 9.33 12.70 -8.14
C LEU A 148 8.76 13.25 -6.83
N SER A 149 8.99 12.56 -5.71
CA SER A 149 8.67 13.06 -4.38
C SER A 149 9.93 13.19 -3.53
N SER A 150 9.94 14.19 -2.65
CA SER A 150 10.95 14.34 -1.62
C SER A 150 10.33 14.88 -0.34
N ASP A 151 10.50 14.14 0.75
CA ASP A 151 9.94 14.45 2.05
C ASP A 151 11.05 14.69 3.08
N SER A 152 10.89 15.76 3.86
CA SER A 152 11.80 16.17 4.92
C SER A 152 11.04 16.38 6.24
N TYR A 153 11.47 15.67 7.28
CA TYR A 153 10.91 15.76 8.62
C TYR A 153 11.91 16.43 9.56
N TYR A 154 11.72 17.72 9.83
CA TYR A 154 12.56 18.46 10.76
C TYR A 154 12.19 18.18 12.23
N ALA A 155 11.03 17.56 12.49
CA ALA A 155 10.54 17.27 13.84
C ALA A 155 11.29 16.15 14.56
N HIS A 156 11.96 15.25 13.83
CA HIS A 156 12.64 14.08 14.36
C HIS A 156 14.14 14.14 14.06
N ASN A 157 14.91 14.75 14.96
CA ASN A 157 16.36 14.94 14.90
C ASN A 157 16.89 15.68 13.65
N SER A 158 17.88 16.55 13.87
CA SER A 158 18.55 17.32 12.82
C SER A 158 19.30 16.47 11.77
N SER A 159 19.37 15.15 11.97
CA SER A 159 20.08 14.18 11.12
C SER A 159 19.18 13.30 10.26
N SER A 160 17.85 13.54 10.21
CA SER A 160 16.96 12.72 9.38
C SER A 160 17.26 12.95 7.89
N ILE A 161 17.67 11.87 7.21
CA ILE A 161 17.95 11.91 5.77
C ILE A 161 16.61 12.14 5.04
N PRO A 162 16.51 13.14 4.15
CA PRO A 162 15.28 13.37 3.40
C PRO A 162 14.98 12.15 2.53
N ARG A 163 13.71 11.72 2.53
CA ARG A 163 13.25 10.62 1.70
C ARG A 163 12.99 11.13 0.31
N LYS A 164 13.37 10.36 -0.69
CA LYS A 164 13.16 10.64 -2.10
C LYS A 164 12.56 9.41 -2.74
N LYS A 165 11.58 9.60 -3.62
CA LYS A 165 10.99 8.53 -4.42
C LYS A 165 10.82 9.03 -5.84
N ALA A 166 11.13 8.16 -6.80
CA ALA A 166 10.98 8.41 -8.22
C ALA A 166 10.18 7.25 -8.81
N VAL A 167 9.03 7.56 -9.39
CA VAL A 167 8.15 6.60 -10.05
C VAL A 167 8.01 6.99 -11.51
N PHE A 168 8.51 6.14 -12.41
CA PHE A 168 8.27 6.25 -13.84
C PHE A 168 7.19 5.23 -14.23
N HIS A 169 6.22 5.66 -15.03
CA HIS A 169 5.14 4.81 -15.50
C HIS A 169 4.94 5.01 -16.99
N HIS A 170 4.98 3.91 -17.73
CA HIS A 170 4.76 3.85 -19.16
C HIS A 170 3.57 2.93 -19.47
N LYS A 171 2.61 3.44 -20.25
CA LYS A 171 1.45 2.66 -20.70
C LYS A 171 1.71 2.07 -22.08
N PHE A 172 1.86 0.75 -22.14
CA PHE A 172 1.78 0.02 -23.40
C PHE A 172 0.31 -0.29 -23.75
N PRO A 173 0.00 -0.65 -25.01
CA PRO A 173 -1.38 -0.98 -25.43
C PRO A 173 -2.05 -2.09 -24.60
N HIS A 174 -1.26 -3.04 -24.09
CA HIS A 174 -1.75 -4.22 -23.36
C HIS A 174 -1.08 -4.43 -21.99
N HIS A 175 -0.11 -3.58 -21.64
CA HIS A 175 0.72 -3.75 -20.44
C HIS A 175 0.99 -2.39 -19.79
N ASN A 176 1.27 -2.40 -18.50
CA ASN A 176 1.78 -1.23 -17.79
C ASN A 176 3.16 -1.56 -17.25
N LEU A 177 4.12 -0.69 -17.56
CA LEU A 177 5.45 -0.74 -16.96
C LEU A 177 5.54 0.36 -15.90
N THR A 178 5.99 -0.02 -14.71
CA THR A 178 6.24 0.90 -13.61
C THR A 178 7.64 0.66 -13.06
N VAL A 179 8.41 1.71 -12.89
CA VAL A 179 9.75 1.69 -12.29
C VAL A 179 9.72 2.60 -11.08
N ASP A 180 9.94 2.06 -9.89
CA ASP A 180 9.89 2.78 -8.62
C ASP A 180 11.23 2.66 -7.87
N ALA A 181 11.89 3.79 -7.64
CA ALA A 181 13.12 3.89 -6.88
C ALA A 181 12.92 4.77 -5.65
N ALA A 182 13.33 4.30 -4.47
CA ALA A 182 13.15 4.98 -3.20
C ALA A 182 14.45 5.02 -2.38
N TRP A 183 14.71 6.18 -1.75
CA TRP A 183 15.90 6.45 -0.95
C TRP A 183 15.64 7.45 0.20
N PRO A 184 15.77 7.03 1.47
CA PRO A 184 15.62 5.66 1.95
C PRO A 184 14.16 5.19 1.83
N ALA A 185 13.97 3.92 1.47
CA ALA A 185 12.67 3.28 1.37
C ALA A 185 12.18 2.84 2.75
N LEU A 186 10.91 3.12 3.07
CA LEU A 186 10.28 2.70 4.31
C LEU A 186 9.45 1.45 4.06
N PHE A 187 9.73 0.38 4.83
CA PHE A 187 8.96 -0.84 4.84
C PHE A 187 8.20 -1.00 6.15
N VAL A 188 7.03 -1.64 6.12
CA VAL A 188 6.23 -1.98 7.30
C VAL A 188 5.99 -3.48 7.33
N ASP A 189 6.36 -4.10 8.44
CA ASP A 189 6.04 -5.49 8.70
C ASP A 189 4.59 -5.58 9.19
N LYS A 190 3.75 -6.32 8.46
CA LYS A 190 2.33 -6.48 8.79
C LYS A 190 2.12 -7.30 10.05
N GLU A 191 3.03 -8.23 10.37
CA GLU A 191 2.88 -9.15 11.52
C GLU A 191 3.25 -8.45 12.83
N THR A 192 4.37 -7.73 12.83
CA THR A 192 4.87 -7.04 14.03
C THR A 192 4.45 -5.57 14.12
N GLY A 193 3.97 -4.98 13.03
CA GLY A 193 3.70 -3.53 12.94
C GLY A 193 4.96 -2.67 12.98
N THR A 194 6.14 -3.28 12.85
CA THR A 194 7.43 -2.58 12.91
C THR A 194 7.78 -1.97 11.57
N TYR A 195 8.52 -0.85 11.62
CA TYR A 195 8.94 -0.12 10.44
C TYR A 195 10.44 -0.26 10.22
N TRP A 196 10.86 -0.38 8.96
CA TRP A 196 12.23 -0.63 8.57
C TRP A 196 12.66 0.34 7.48
N ASP A 197 13.82 0.96 7.66
CA ASP A 197 14.48 1.81 6.67
C ASP A 197 15.49 1.01 5.88
N VAL A 198 15.21 0.83 4.60
CA VAL A 198 16.15 0.27 3.63
C VAL A 198 16.85 1.45 2.92
N PRO A 199 18.20 1.51 2.94
CA PRO A 199 18.93 2.64 2.36
C PRO A 199 18.59 2.92 0.91
N PHE A 200 18.42 1.88 0.09
CA PHE A 200 17.99 2.01 -1.30
C PHE A 200 17.14 0.82 -1.71
N SER A 201 16.03 1.09 -2.39
CA SER A 201 15.17 0.06 -2.96
C SER A 201 14.69 0.48 -4.34
N MET A 202 14.76 -0.45 -5.29
CA MET A 202 14.32 -0.25 -6.67
C MET A 202 13.43 -1.42 -7.09
N ALA A 203 12.32 -1.11 -7.75
CA ALA A 203 11.38 -2.08 -8.27
C ALA A 203 11.06 -1.76 -9.74
N ILE A 204 11.00 -2.79 -10.58
CA ILE A 204 10.51 -2.74 -11.94
C ILE A 204 9.35 -3.73 -12.02
N ASP A 205 8.17 -3.24 -12.34
CA ASP A 205 6.92 -4.00 -12.43
C ASP A 205 6.36 -3.88 -13.84
N LEU A 206 6.11 -5.03 -14.48
CA LEU A 206 5.40 -5.16 -15.74
C LEU A 206 4.15 -6.02 -15.52
N ALA A 207 2.99 -5.40 -15.62
CA ALA A 207 1.70 -6.05 -15.44
C ALA A 207 0.83 -5.97 -16.70
N SER A 208 0.15 -7.06 -17.03
CA SER A 208 -0.89 -7.06 -18.07
C SER A 208 -2.08 -6.20 -17.66
N LEU A 209 -2.73 -5.56 -18.63
CA LEU A 209 -3.96 -4.82 -18.35
C LEU A 209 -5.07 -5.79 -17.85
N PRO A 210 -5.80 -5.43 -16.78
CA PRO A 210 -6.84 -6.29 -16.26
C PRO A 210 -7.98 -6.42 -17.27
N LEU A 211 -8.26 -7.65 -17.65
CA LEU A 211 -9.38 -8.07 -18.50
C LEU A 211 -10.57 -8.45 -17.60
N ASP A 212 -11.80 -8.28 -18.09
CA ASP A 212 -12.97 -8.67 -17.29
C ASP A 212 -13.00 -10.17 -17.02
N SER A 213 -12.52 -10.98 -17.96
CA SER A 213 -12.15 -12.38 -17.77
C SER A 213 -10.99 -12.70 -18.70
N GLY A 214 -9.97 -13.40 -18.21
CA GLY A 214 -8.85 -13.79 -19.03
C GLY A 214 -7.57 -14.06 -18.25
N LEU A 215 -6.52 -14.33 -19.03
CA LEU A 215 -5.16 -14.50 -18.53
C LEU A 215 -4.59 -13.13 -18.17
N SER A 216 -4.02 -13.06 -16.98
CA SER A 216 -3.24 -11.94 -16.50
C SER A 216 -1.87 -12.44 -16.08
N TYR A 217 -0.85 -11.62 -16.29
CA TYR A 217 0.48 -11.92 -15.81
C TYR A 217 1.13 -10.67 -15.23
N HIS A 218 2.08 -10.90 -14.35
CA HIS A 218 2.81 -9.85 -13.65
C HIS A 218 4.25 -10.31 -13.48
N LEU A 219 5.19 -9.46 -13.88
CA LEU A 219 6.64 -9.66 -13.73
C LEU A 219 7.21 -8.52 -12.90
N CYS A 220 7.82 -8.84 -11.77
CA CYS A 220 8.43 -7.87 -10.87
C CYS A 220 9.90 -8.21 -10.65
N LEU A 221 10.79 -7.22 -10.83
CA LEU A 221 12.18 -7.29 -10.43
C LEU A 221 12.40 -6.27 -9.32
N HIS A 222 12.89 -6.72 -8.17
CA HIS A 222 13.11 -5.89 -7.00
C HIS A 222 14.55 -6.03 -6.51
N HIS A 223 15.20 -4.89 -6.29
CA HIS A 223 16.57 -4.78 -5.83
C HIS A 223 16.64 -3.95 -4.56
N ASN A 224 17.21 -4.52 -3.51
CA ASN A 224 17.50 -3.84 -2.26
C ASN A 224 19.01 -3.70 -2.09
N HIS A 225 19.44 -2.54 -1.59
CA HIS A 225 20.83 -2.26 -1.29
C HIS A 225 21.00 -1.56 0.06
N GLY A 226 22.06 -1.96 0.76
CA GLY A 226 22.40 -1.47 2.09
C GLY A 226 21.71 -2.22 3.23
N SER A 227 22.25 -2.07 4.44
CA SER A 227 21.74 -2.75 5.62
C SER A 227 20.48 -2.06 6.17
N PRO A 228 19.35 -2.78 6.29
CA PRO A 228 18.12 -2.22 6.84
C PRO A 228 18.29 -1.85 8.32
N LYS A 229 17.67 -0.76 8.74
CA LYS A 229 17.66 -0.29 10.13
C LYS A 229 16.23 -0.12 10.60
N GLN A 230 15.95 -0.42 11.86
CA GLN A 230 14.61 -0.19 12.39
C GLN A 230 14.31 1.32 12.43
N PHE A 231 13.15 1.69 11.89
CA PHE A 231 12.70 3.08 11.89
C PHE A 231 12.18 3.44 13.29
N GLN A 232 12.90 4.32 13.99
CA GLN A 232 12.54 4.81 15.34
C GLN A 232 12.39 3.69 16.39
N GLY A 233 13.25 2.65 16.35
CA GLY A 233 13.22 1.53 17.30
C GLY A 233 14.60 1.04 17.72
N ASP A 234 14.63 0.02 18.58
CA ASP A 234 15.84 -0.55 19.16
C ASP A 234 16.69 -1.31 18.11
N PRO A 235 18.02 -1.17 18.13
CA PRO A 235 18.92 -1.78 17.15
C PRO A 235 19.00 -3.32 17.23
N ILE A 236 18.29 -3.94 18.17
CA ILE A 236 18.35 -5.38 18.47
C ILE A 236 17.22 -6.17 17.77
N ALA A 237 16.22 -5.48 17.19
CA ALA A 237 15.11 -6.14 16.52
C ALA A 237 15.58 -7.00 15.33
N GLN A 238 15.06 -8.23 15.24
CA GLN A 238 15.40 -9.15 14.15
C GLN A 238 14.82 -8.62 12.83
N VAL A 239 15.71 -8.34 11.88
CA VAL A 239 15.36 -7.86 10.55
C VAL A 239 14.72 -8.99 9.72
N PRO A 240 13.59 -8.75 9.05
CA PRO A 240 13.03 -9.70 8.09
C PRO A 240 14.01 -10.08 6.96
N ALA A 241 14.12 -11.37 6.65
CA ALA A 241 15.04 -11.91 5.65
C ALA A 241 14.90 -11.26 4.25
N SER A 242 13.69 -10.84 3.89
CA SER A 242 13.37 -10.24 2.60
C SER A 242 13.89 -8.81 2.39
N LEU A 243 14.29 -8.12 3.47
CA LEU A 243 14.81 -6.75 3.41
C LEU A 243 16.33 -6.68 3.23
N PHE A 244 17.03 -7.80 3.34
CA PHE A 244 18.47 -7.83 3.15
C PHE A 244 18.87 -7.51 1.70
N PRO A 245 20.12 -7.04 1.48
CA PRO A 245 20.62 -6.74 0.15
C PRO A 245 20.51 -7.94 -0.80
N GLY A 246 20.00 -7.68 -1.99
CA GLY A 246 19.81 -8.73 -2.99
C GLY A 246 18.97 -8.28 -4.18
N VAL A 247 18.85 -9.18 -5.13
CA VAL A 247 17.96 -9.06 -6.29
C VAL A 247 16.92 -10.18 -6.20
N SER A 248 15.66 -9.82 -6.36
CA SER A 248 14.54 -10.76 -6.37
C SER A 248 13.74 -10.57 -7.64
N ALA A 249 13.60 -11.62 -8.42
CA ALA A 249 12.72 -11.67 -9.58
C ALA A 249 11.49 -12.47 -9.20
N LYS A 250 10.30 -11.97 -9.53
CA LYS A 250 9.04 -12.59 -9.21
C LYS A 250 8.15 -12.56 -10.43
N CYS A 251 7.47 -13.66 -10.71
CA CYS A 251 6.47 -13.71 -11.75
C CYS A 251 5.22 -14.41 -11.25
N ALA A 252 4.08 -13.96 -11.74
CA ALA A 252 2.82 -14.62 -11.50
C ALA A 252 1.95 -14.61 -12.74
N PHE A 253 1.20 -15.69 -12.86
CA PHE A 253 0.23 -15.91 -13.91
C PHE A 253 -1.08 -16.26 -13.24
N SER A 254 -2.14 -15.58 -13.63
CA SER A 254 -3.48 -15.84 -13.11
C SER A 254 -4.49 -15.90 -14.25
N TYR A 255 -5.50 -16.71 -14.06
CA TYR A 255 -6.69 -16.73 -14.88
C TYR A 255 -7.86 -16.30 -14.00
N GLU A 256 -8.45 -15.16 -14.34
CA GLU A 256 -9.66 -14.66 -13.67
C GLU A 256 -10.86 -14.91 -14.57
N LYS A 257 -11.92 -15.49 -13.99
CA LYS A 257 -13.25 -15.56 -14.59
C LYS A 257 -14.21 -14.74 -13.77
N ASN A 258 -14.81 -13.73 -14.39
CA ASN A 258 -15.85 -12.90 -13.79
C ASN A 258 -17.20 -13.19 -14.47
N VAL A 259 -18.24 -13.31 -13.66
CA VAL A 259 -19.61 -13.54 -14.08
C VAL A 259 -20.48 -12.45 -13.45
N ASP A 260 -21.01 -11.56 -14.29
CA ASP A 260 -22.07 -10.63 -13.90
C ASP A 260 -23.39 -11.42 -13.76
N ILE A 261 -23.84 -11.62 -12.52
CA ILE A 261 -25.11 -12.29 -12.21
C ILE A 261 -26.28 -11.37 -12.54
N TRP A 262 -26.15 -10.08 -12.22
CA TRP A 262 -27.16 -9.08 -12.50
C TRP A 262 -26.53 -7.70 -12.65
N ARG A 263 -27.05 -6.90 -13.58
CA ARG A 263 -26.65 -5.49 -13.76
C ARG A 263 -27.88 -4.68 -14.14
N SER A 264 -28.12 -3.59 -13.42
CA SER A 264 -29.23 -2.69 -13.73
C SER A 264 -29.02 -2.03 -15.09
N LYS A 265 -30.06 -2.07 -15.94
CA LYS A 265 -30.14 -1.36 -17.22
C LYS A 265 -31.00 -0.08 -17.13
N ALA A 266 -31.47 0.28 -15.93
CA ALA A 266 -32.38 1.41 -15.75
C ALA A 266 -31.72 2.74 -16.16
N GLN A 267 -32.48 3.58 -16.88
CA GLN A 267 -32.02 4.88 -17.32
C GLN A 267 -31.88 5.81 -16.11
N LYS A 268 -30.71 6.45 -15.96
CA LYS A 268 -30.44 7.34 -14.82
C LYS A 268 -31.27 8.60 -14.91
N LEU A 269 -32.21 8.76 -13.97
CA LEU A 269 -32.95 10.00 -13.77
C LEU A 269 -31.97 11.11 -13.32
N LYS A 270 -31.90 12.19 -14.11
CA LYS A 270 -30.97 13.34 -14.02
C LYS A 270 -29.50 13.04 -14.35
N MET A 271 -28.91 13.94 -15.15
CA MET A 271 -27.46 14.08 -15.43
C MET A 271 -26.70 14.57 -14.17
N VAL A 272 -26.82 13.89 -13.03
CA VAL A 272 -25.86 14.08 -11.95
C VAL A 272 -24.66 13.22 -12.31
N GLN A 273 -23.51 13.84 -12.59
CA GLN A 273 -22.28 13.10 -12.82
C GLN A 273 -21.94 12.33 -11.53
N PRO A 274 -21.99 10.99 -11.54
CA PRO A 274 -21.51 10.22 -10.40
C PRO A 274 -20.02 10.51 -10.22
N TYR A 275 -19.56 10.61 -8.97
CA TYR A 275 -18.13 10.82 -8.65
C TYR A 275 -17.25 9.71 -9.26
N ASP A 276 -17.81 8.51 -9.44
CA ASP A 276 -17.25 7.44 -10.25
C ASP A 276 -18.30 6.85 -11.21
N VAL A 277 -18.13 7.10 -12.51
CA VAL A 277 -18.98 6.58 -13.59
C VAL A 277 -18.99 5.04 -13.61
N PHE A 278 -17.95 4.38 -13.11
CA PHE A 278 -17.89 2.91 -13.10
C PHE A 278 -18.66 2.27 -11.93
N LEU A 279 -18.90 3.01 -10.84
CA LEU A 279 -19.74 2.53 -9.74
C LEU A 279 -21.22 2.89 -9.97
N SER A 280 -21.52 3.68 -10.97
CA SER A 280 -22.86 4.26 -11.13
C SER A 280 -24.00 3.29 -11.47
N ASN A 281 -23.69 2.02 -11.77
CA ASN A 281 -24.69 1.00 -12.09
C ASN A 281 -24.69 -0.10 -11.01
N PRO A 282 -25.83 -0.33 -10.33
CA PRO A 282 -26.04 -1.46 -9.45
C PRO A 282 -25.73 -2.76 -10.19
N HIS A 283 -24.93 -3.61 -9.58
CA HIS A 283 -24.55 -4.90 -10.15
C HIS A 283 -24.26 -5.92 -9.05
N VAL A 284 -24.45 -7.18 -9.41
CA VAL A 284 -24.06 -8.34 -8.63
C VAL A 284 -23.17 -9.18 -9.53
N SER A 285 -21.96 -9.48 -9.09
CA SER A 285 -21.00 -10.28 -9.83
C SER A 285 -20.25 -11.22 -8.91
N ALA A 286 -19.88 -12.37 -9.44
CA ALA A 286 -18.98 -13.33 -8.82
C ALA A 286 -17.74 -13.48 -9.69
N SER A 287 -16.56 -13.56 -9.08
CA SER A 287 -15.34 -13.91 -9.80
C SER A 287 -14.56 -15.01 -9.09
N GLY A 288 -13.84 -15.79 -9.88
CA GLY A 288 -12.88 -16.78 -9.40
C GLY A 288 -11.55 -16.57 -10.10
N THR A 289 -10.48 -16.60 -9.33
CA THR A 289 -9.11 -16.46 -9.82
C THR A 289 -8.31 -17.69 -9.40
N ILE A 290 -7.59 -18.27 -10.34
CA ILE A 290 -6.60 -19.33 -10.07
C ILE A 290 -5.30 -18.90 -10.72
N GLY A 291 -4.18 -19.09 -10.03
CA GLY A 291 -2.89 -18.70 -10.56
C GLY A 291 -1.72 -19.41 -9.92
N ALA A 292 -0.55 -19.16 -10.47
CA ALA A 292 0.72 -19.62 -9.94
C ALA A 292 1.66 -18.43 -9.82
N ALA A 293 2.48 -18.46 -8.78
CA ALA A 293 3.54 -17.50 -8.57
C ALA A 293 4.87 -18.23 -8.44
N LEU A 294 5.93 -17.57 -8.88
CA LEU A 294 7.31 -18.02 -8.80
C LEU A 294 8.17 -16.83 -8.36
N SER A 295 9.10 -17.05 -7.46
CA SER A 295 10.12 -16.08 -7.08
C SER A 295 11.49 -16.72 -7.15
N ALA A 296 12.47 -15.94 -7.59
CA ALA A 296 13.87 -16.26 -7.59
C ALA A 296 14.62 -15.13 -6.88
N ASN A 297 15.26 -15.46 -5.77
CA ASN A 297 15.99 -14.52 -4.93
C ASN A 297 17.48 -14.82 -5.01
N PHE A 298 18.30 -13.79 -5.18
CA PHE A 298 19.75 -13.85 -5.29
C PHE A 298 20.37 -12.87 -4.30
N GLY A 299 21.33 -13.31 -3.49
CA GLY A 299 22.05 -12.47 -2.53
C GLY A 299 21.83 -12.86 -1.07
N GLU A 300 22.04 -11.91 -0.15
CA GLU A 300 21.98 -12.19 1.29
C GLU A 300 20.55 -12.50 1.76
N SER A 301 19.55 -11.93 1.09
CA SER A 301 18.15 -12.25 1.31
C SER A 301 17.84 -13.73 1.07
N SER A 302 18.50 -14.38 0.10
CA SER A 302 18.20 -15.77 -0.27
C SER A 302 18.58 -16.78 0.81
N VAL A 303 19.66 -16.50 1.56
CA VAL A 303 20.22 -17.42 2.57
C VAL A 303 19.31 -17.50 3.79
N ARG A 304 18.79 -16.34 4.22
CA ARG A 304 17.90 -16.25 5.39
C ARG A 304 16.44 -16.62 5.06
N LEU A 305 16.02 -16.44 3.80
CA LEU A 305 14.72 -16.93 3.32
C LEU A 305 14.56 -18.45 3.43
N VAL A 306 15.65 -19.23 3.40
CA VAL A 306 15.62 -20.69 3.59
C VAL A 306 15.35 -21.07 5.05
N GLU A 307 15.83 -20.26 6.01
CA GLU A 307 15.57 -20.47 7.43
C GLU A 307 14.10 -20.19 7.76
N ASP A 308 13.53 -19.11 7.20
CA ASP A 308 12.09 -18.81 7.32
C ASP A 308 11.21 -19.78 6.50
N ALA A 309 11.70 -20.30 5.37
CA ALA A 309 10.98 -21.27 4.54
C ALA A 309 10.93 -22.68 5.15
N LYS A 310 11.69 -23.00 6.20
CA LYS A 310 11.51 -24.28 6.93
C LYS A 310 10.13 -24.39 7.58
N ASP A 311 9.53 -23.25 7.92
CA ASP A 311 8.17 -23.16 8.47
C ASP A 311 7.08 -23.13 7.38
N ILE A 312 7.45 -22.96 6.11
CA ILE A 312 6.53 -22.77 4.99
C ILE A 312 6.79 -23.88 3.98
N LYS A 313 5.86 -24.84 3.92
CA LYS A 313 5.92 -25.98 2.98
C LYS A 313 5.68 -25.55 1.53
N GLN A 314 6.50 -24.66 0.98
CA GLN A 314 6.51 -24.24 -0.44
C GLN A 314 7.50 -25.07 -1.26
N LEU A 315 7.30 -25.12 -2.58
CA LEU A 315 8.31 -25.69 -3.47
C LEU A 315 9.54 -24.76 -3.44
N SER A 316 10.58 -25.18 -2.74
CA SER A 316 11.81 -24.41 -2.59
C SER A 316 13.00 -25.17 -3.17
N TYR A 317 13.76 -24.50 -4.03
CA TYR A 317 15.06 -24.98 -4.49
C TYR A 317 16.11 -23.97 -4.05
N HIS A 318 17.07 -24.42 -3.25
CA HIS A 318 18.15 -23.58 -2.76
C HIS A 318 19.50 -24.07 -3.29
N ASN A 319 20.26 -23.16 -3.90
CA ASN A 319 21.65 -23.39 -4.26
C ASN A 319 22.56 -22.55 -3.34
N PRO A 320 23.23 -23.17 -2.36
CA PRO A 320 24.05 -22.45 -1.38
C PRO A 320 25.31 -21.85 -2.01
N THR A 321 25.83 -22.43 -3.10
CA THR A 321 27.04 -21.98 -3.78
C THR A 321 26.80 -20.65 -4.51
N LEU A 322 25.61 -20.47 -5.09
CA LEU A 322 25.22 -19.26 -5.83
C LEU A 322 24.45 -18.25 -4.97
N LYS A 323 24.18 -18.56 -3.69
CA LYS A 323 23.28 -17.79 -2.82
C LYS A 323 22.00 -17.43 -3.56
N SER A 324 21.31 -18.47 -4.04
CA SER A 324 20.07 -18.32 -4.80
C SER A 324 18.99 -19.25 -4.28
N THR A 325 17.76 -18.75 -4.19
CA THR A 325 16.59 -19.50 -3.74
C THR A 325 15.44 -19.28 -4.72
N LEU A 326 14.89 -20.36 -5.24
CA LEU A 326 13.70 -20.36 -6.10
C LEU A 326 12.53 -20.92 -5.30
N LEU A 327 11.42 -20.18 -5.26
CA LEU A 327 10.20 -20.53 -4.53
C LEU A 327 9.01 -20.48 -5.50
N GLY A 328 8.17 -21.51 -5.51
CA GLY A 328 6.98 -21.57 -6.36
C GLY A 328 5.75 -22.09 -5.62
N ASP A 329 4.59 -21.53 -5.93
CA ASP A 329 3.31 -21.96 -5.35
C ASP A 329 2.11 -21.59 -6.22
N ILE A 330 0.99 -22.25 -5.96
CA ILE A 330 -0.31 -22.01 -6.61
C ILE A 330 -1.20 -21.25 -5.62
N PHE A 331 -2.04 -20.37 -6.14
CA PHE A 331 -3.04 -19.66 -5.36
C PHE A 331 -4.41 -19.72 -6.04
N ALA A 332 -5.46 -19.62 -5.23
CA ALA A 332 -6.82 -19.49 -5.72
C ALA A 332 -7.60 -18.54 -4.82
N SER A 333 -8.49 -17.77 -5.42
CA SER A 333 -9.41 -16.89 -4.70
C SER A 333 -10.77 -16.86 -5.38
N MET A 334 -11.81 -16.65 -4.57
CA MET A 334 -13.17 -16.44 -5.03
C MET A 334 -13.68 -15.14 -4.42
N SER A 335 -14.35 -14.33 -5.24
CA SER A 335 -14.95 -13.07 -4.79
C SER A 335 -16.41 -12.98 -5.21
N PHE A 336 -17.21 -12.35 -4.36
CA PHE A 336 -18.60 -12.04 -4.62
C PHE A 336 -18.83 -10.57 -4.27
N THR A 337 -19.27 -9.79 -5.23
CA THR A 337 -19.59 -8.37 -5.05
C THR A 337 -21.06 -8.14 -5.35
N ALA A 338 -21.78 -7.57 -4.40
CA ALA A 338 -23.12 -7.05 -4.60
C ALA A 338 -23.11 -5.54 -4.33
N GLN A 339 -23.52 -4.75 -5.31
CA GLN A 339 -23.55 -3.31 -5.23
C GLN A 339 -24.96 -2.79 -5.51
N HIS A 340 -25.46 -2.01 -4.56
CA HIS A 340 -26.71 -1.28 -4.66
C HIS A 340 -26.41 0.23 -4.66
N GLY A 341 -27.09 1.01 -5.52
CA GLY A 341 -26.91 2.46 -5.54
C GLY A 341 -26.65 3.10 -6.90
N ASN A 342 -27.14 4.34 -7.10
CA ASN A 342 -27.07 5.08 -8.37
C ASN A 342 -26.37 6.45 -8.28
N PHE A 343 -25.80 6.85 -7.13
CA PHE A 343 -25.19 8.20 -6.92
C PHE A 343 -26.16 9.39 -7.18
N GLN A 344 -27.47 9.17 -6.97
CA GLN A 344 -28.56 10.16 -7.04
C GLN A 344 -29.04 10.69 -5.68
N ARG A 345 -28.77 9.99 -4.57
CA ARG A 345 -29.21 10.37 -3.20
C ARG A 345 -28.02 10.83 -2.36
N LEU A 346 -28.30 11.74 -1.43
CA LEU A 346 -27.27 12.34 -0.56
C LEU A 346 -26.73 11.37 0.51
N VAL A 347 -27.51 10.37 0.92
CA VAL A 347 -27.13 9.42 1.99
C VAL A 347 -27.56 8.01 1.62
N SER A 348 -26.73 7.01 1.96
CA SER A 348 -26.98 5.58 1.74
C SER A 348 -27.20 5.19 0.28
N ASP A 349 -26.58 5.97 -0.61
CA ASP A 349 -26.84 5.84 -2.03
C ASP A 349 -25.86 4.95 -2.77
N LEU A 350 -24.79 4.55 -2.08
CA LEU A 350 -23.97 3.41 -2.46
C LEU A 350 -23.88 2.51 -1.23
N THR A 351 -24.37 1.29 -1.37
CA THR A 351 -24.13 0.19 -0.44
C THR A 351 -23.50 -0.93 -1.24
N ARG A 352 -22.22 -1.20 -0.97
CA ARG A 352 -21.48 -2.28 -1.61
C ARG A 352 -21.10 -3.31 -0.56
N PHE A 353 -21.50 -4.54 -0.83
CA PHE A 353 -21.13 -5.72 -0.10
C PHE A 353 -20.11 -6.52 -0.93
N HIS A 354 -19.00 -6.89 -0.31
CA HIS A 354 -17.96 -7.66 -0.95
C HIS A 354 -17.49 -8.77 0.00
N VAL A 355 -17.56 -10.00 -0.48
CA VAL A 355 -17.03 -11.19 0.19
C VAL A 355 -15.91 -11.71 -0.66
N ARG A 356 -14.76 -11.99 -0.05
CA ARG A 356 -13.65 -12.65 -0.71
C ARG A 356 -13.20 -13.83 0.14
N MET A 357 -12.88 -14.91 -0.53
CA MET A 357 -12.41 -16.16 0.04
C MET A 357 -11.09 -16.52 -0.64
N ASP A 358 -10.00 -16.47 0.12
CA ASP A 358 -8.66 -16.79 -0.34
C ASP A 358 -8.27 -18.17 0.16
N PHE A 359 -7.96 -19.07 -0.78
CA PHE A 359 -7.50 -20.40 -0.44
C PHE A 359 -6.04 -20.34 0.02
N PRO A 360 -5.65 -21.19 0.98
CA PRO A 360 -4.24 -21.35 1.31
C PRO A 360 -3.46 -21.77 0.08
N SER A 361 -2.17 -21.49 0.10
CA SER A 361 -1.29 -21.80 -1.02
C SER A 361 -1.32 -23.29 -1.34
N GLY A 362 -1.18 -23.66 -2.61
CA GLY A 362 -1.40 -25.03 -3.08
C GLY A 362 -0.53 -26.05 -2.35
N SER A 363 0.73 -25.71 -2.08
CA SER A 363 1.63 -26.59 -1.33
C SER A 363 1.23 -26.73 0.15
N LYS A 364 0.77 -25.64 0.78
CA LYS A 364 0.23 -25.64 2.15
C LYS A 364 -1.04 -26.47 2.23
N PHE A 365 -1.97 -26.29 1.28
CA PHE A 365 -3.21 -27.04 1.17
C PHE A 365 -2.93 -28.54 1.01
N LEU A 366 -2.07 -28.93 0.06
CA LEU A 366 -1.70 -30.34 -0.16
C LEU A 366 -1.07 -30.95 1.08
N SER A 367 -0.18 -30.22 1.75
CA SER A 367 0.47 -30.72 2.96
C SER A 367 -0.47 -30.84 4.16
N GLY A 368 -1.46 -29.95 4.27
CA GLY A 368 -2.52 -30.06 5.28
C GLY A 368 -3.44 -31.23 4.97
N ALA A 369 -3.80 -31.41 3.70
CA ALA A 369 -4.66 -32.49 3.24
C ALA A 369 -4.01 -33.87 3.45
N THR A 370 -2.71 -34.02 3.18
CA THR A 370 -2.00 -35.27 3.43
C THR A 370 -1.92 -35.59 4.92
N LEU A 371 -1.68 -34.59 5.78
CA LEU A 371 -1.72 -34.76 7.23
C LEU A 371 -3.11 -35.16 7.71
N LEU A 372 -4.18 -34.51 7.24
CA LEU A 372 -5.54 -34.88 7.61
C LEU A 372 -5.91 -36.30 7.17
N VAL A 373 -5.53 -36.70 5.96
CA VAL A 373 -5.76 -38.07 5.47
C VAL A 373 -4.98 -39.07 6.30
N GLN A 374 -3.72 -38.77 6.65
CA GLN A 374 -2.89 -39.63 7.49
C GLN A 374 -3.45 -39.76 8.92
N ASP A 375 -3.88 -38.66 9.52
CA ASP A 375 -4.53 -38.63 10.84
C ASP A 375 -5.81 -39.48 10.81
N LEU A 376 -6.63 -39.32 9.78
CA LEU A 376 -7.89 -40.08 9.60
C LEU A 376 -7.63 -41.59 9.40
N LEU A 377 -6.66 -41.95 8.54
CA LEU A 377 -6.29 -43.34 8.27
C LEU A 377 -5.74 -44.03 9.53
N ASN A 378 -5.00 -43.31 10.35
CA ASN A 378 -4.43 -43.81 11.60
C ASN A 378 -5.41 -43.70 12.78
N SER A 379 -6.68 -43.32 12.55
CA SER A 379 -7.70 -43.12 13.59
C SER A 379 -7.29 -42.14 14.70
N HIS A 380 -6.43 -41.17 14.39
CA HIS A 380 -6.10 -40.06 15.27
C HIS A 380 -7.11 -38.92 15.13
N GLN A 381 -7.26 -38.11 16.17
CA GLN A 381 -8.04 -36.89 16.05
C GLN A 381 -7.33 -35.92 15.09
N PRO A 382 -8.07 -35.28 14.15
CA PRO A 382 -7.49 -34.35 13.20
C PRO A 382 -6.74 -33.23 13.91
N SER A 383 -5.48 -33.02 13.54
CA SER A 383 -4.70 -31.92 14.12
C SER A 383 -5.34 -30.56 13.78
N PRO A 384 -5.57 -29.67 14.76
CA PRO A 384 -6.19 -28.37 14.52
C PRO A 384 -5.35 -27.48 13.59
N GLU A 385 -4.04 -27.73 13.54
CA GLU A 385 -3.09 -27.09 12.63
C GLU A 385 -3.29 -27.54 11.18
N ALA A 386 -3.53 -28.83 10.94
CA ALA A 386 -3.83 -29.33 9.59
C ALA A 386 -5.16 -28.81 9.05
N VAL A 387 -6.18 -28.67 9.92
CA VAL A 387 -7.44 -28.01 9.54
C VAL A 387 -7.19 -26.55 9.16
N LYS A 388 -6.44 -25.80 9.97
CA LYS A 388 -6.04 -24.42 9.66
C LYS A 388 -5.22 -24.29 8.36
N MET A 389 -4.47 -25.32 7.97
CA MET A 389 -3.70 -25.34 6.73
C MET A 389 -4.56 -25.48 5.47
N ILE A 390 -5.79 -25.97 5.59
CA ILE A 390 -6.72 -26.22 4.48
C ILE A 390 -7.81 -25.15 4.40
N CYS A 391 -8.24 -24.60 5.55
CA CYS A 391 -9.34 -23.64 5.58
C CYS A 391 -8.99 -22.34 4.83
N PRO A 392 -9.89 -21.85 3.96
CA PRO A 392 -9.71 -20.57 3.30
C PRO A 392 -9.89 -19.42 4.30
N THR A 393 -9.20 -18.32 4.02
CA THR A 393 -9.39 -17.06 4.77
C THR A 393 -10.52 -16.28 4.10
N THR A 394 -11.50 -15.82 4.90
CA THR A 394 -12.64 -15.06 4.38
C THR A 394 -12.53 -13.61 4.84
N SER A 395 -12.55 -12.68 3.88
CA SER A 395 -12.63 -11.25 4.14
C SER A 395 -13.98 -10.70 3.72
N LEU A 396 -14.56 -9.86 4.58
CA LEU A 396 -15.85 -9.22 4.37
C LEU A 396 -15.67 -7.71 4.40
N SER A 397 -16.10 -7.04 3.33
CA SER A 397 -16.03 -5.60 3.20
C SER A 397 -17.42 -5.03 2.93
N LEU A 398 -17.82 -4.08 3.77
CA LEU A 398 -19.01 -3.28 3.59
C LEU A 398 -18.57 -1.84 3.33
N GLN A 399 -18.94 -1.30 2.18
CA GLN A 399 -18.67 0.07 1.81
C GLN A 399 -20.00 0.82 1.68
N GLN A 400 -20.11 1.93 2.42
CA GLN A 400 -21.26 2.82 2.36
C GLN A 400 -20.81 4.25 2.04
N GLN A 401 -21.49 4.91 1.11
CA GLN A 401 -21.26 6.33 0.87
C GLN A 401 -22.05 7.18 1.87
N VAL A 402 -21.35 8.13 2.46
CA VAL A 402 -21.92 9.21 3.27
C VAL A 402 -21.51 10.53 2.61
N CYS A 403 -22.46 11.28 2.08
CA CYS A 403 -22.19 12.63 1.60
C CYS A 403 -22.33 13.59 2.79
N LEU A 404 -21.23 14.27 3.16
CA LEU A 404 -21.30 15.39 4.10
C LEU A 404 -21.96 16.56 3.37
N LEU A 405 -23.06 17.07 3.94
CA LEU A 405 -23.82 18.21 3.42
C LEU A 405 -22.88 19.43 3.27
N LYS A 406 -23.05 20.16 2.16
CA LYS A 406 -22.42 21.46 1.91
C LYS A 406 -23.03 22.55 2.76
#